data_AF-A0A9E5AGB0-F1
#
_entry.id   AF-A0A9E5AGB0-F1
#
_cell.length_a   1.000
_cell.length_b   1.000
_cell.length_c   1.000
_cell.angle_alpha   90.00
_cell.angle_beta   90.00
_cell.angle_gamma   90.00
#
_symmetry.space_group_name_H-M   'P 1'
#
loop_
_entity.id
_entity.type
_entity.pdbx_description
1 polymer ?
#
loop_
_entity_poly.entity_id
_entity_poly.type
_entity_poly.pdbx_seq_one_letter_code
_entity_poly.pdbx_strand_id
1 'polypeptide(L)'
;MKTPVVLFALITSAAAVAGDYNSSPNNYENSPHNFENSSANYNNSPHNFDNSPNKYGNDRLTHDNAGNVTGYAVPKDNGGVNFFDPHGDRTGYLPPTQ
;
A
#
# COMPACT_ATOMS: atom_id res chain seq x y z
N MET A 1 -51.38 -31.94 -27.06
CA MET A 1 -50.79 -30.58 -27.17
C MET A 1 -49.49 -30.59 -26.37
N LYS A 2 -48.35 -30.25 -26.99
CA LYS A 2 -47.02 -30.32 -26.34
C LYS A 2 -46.62 -28.91 -25.89
N THR A 3 -46.52 -28.69 -24.58
CA THR A 3 -46.09 -27.42 -23.98
C THR A 3 -44.56 -27.30 -24.05
N PRO A 4 -43.98 -26.20 -24.56
CA PRO A 4 -42.54 -25.99 -24.47
C PRO A 4 -42.18 -25.43 -23.09
N VAL A 5 -41.21 -26.05 -22.42
CA VAL A 5 -40.59 -25.51 -21.20
C VAL A 5 -39.46 -24.59 -21.64
N VAL A 6 -39.55 -23.31 -21.30
CA VAL A 6 -38.48 -22.33 -21.52
C VAL A 6 -37.64 -22.27 -20.26
N LEU A 7 -36.37 -22.66 -20.37
CA LEU A 7 -35.40 -22.61 -19.27
C LEU A 7 -34.73 -21.23 -19.25
N PHE A 8 -35.03 -20.43 -18.23
CA PHE A 8 -34.36 -19.14 -17.99
C PHE A 8 -33.03 -19.40 -17.25
N ALA A 9 -31.90 -19.23 -17.94
CA ALA A 9 -30.59 -19.26 -17.30
C ALA A 9 -30.36 -17.93 -16.58
N LEU A 10 -30.30 -17.97 -15.25
CA LEU A 10 -29.88 -16.82 -14.44
C LEU A 10 -28.35 -16.69 -14.57
N ILE A 11 -27.88 -15.71 -15.35
CA ILE A 11 -26.46 -15.33 -15.36
C ILE A 11 -26.25 -14.38 -14.17
N THR A 12 -25.71 -14.88 -13.07
CA THR A 12 -25.27 -14.04 -11.95
C THR A 12 -23.91 -13.44 -12.30
N SER A 13 -23.88 -12.19 -12.75
CA SER A 13 -22.63 -11.43 -12.82
C SER A 13 -22.17 -11.12 -11.39
N ALA A 14 -21.09 -11.74 -10.95
CA ALA A 14 -20.38 -11.27 -9.77
C ALA A 14 -19.84 -9.86 -10.08
N ALA A 15 -20.43 -8.83 -9.48
CA ALA A 15 -19.87 -7.49 -9.56
C ALA A 15 -18.50 -7.53 -8.86
N ALA A 16 -17.42 -7.37 -9.61
CA ALA A 16 -16.13 -7.06 -9.01
C ALA A 16 -16.30 -5.76 -8.21
N VAL A 17 -15.93 -5.77 -6.93
CA VAL A 17 -15.85 -4.54 -6.14
C VAL A 17 -14.84 -3.65 -6.85
N ALA A 18 -15.32 -2.60 -7.52
CA ALA A 18 -14.44 -1.60 -8.11
C ALA A 18 -13.66 -0.97 -6.94
N GLY A 19 -12.36 -1.25 -6.88
CA GLY A 19 -11.49 -0.56 -5.93
C GLY A 19 -11.57 0.94 -6.19
N ASP A 20 -11.73 1.74 -5.13
CA ASP A 20 -11.79 3.19 -5.25
C ASP A 20 -10.50 3.72 -5.88
N TYR A 21 -10.64 4.52 -6.94
CA TYR A 21 -9.51 5.15 -7.62
C TYR A 21 -8.69 6.01 -6.66
N ASN A 22 -9.32 6.66 -5.67
CA ASN A 22 -8.62 7.49 -4.69
C ASN A 22 -7.65 6.68 -3.80
N SER A 23 -7.92 5.39 -3.60
CA SER A 23 -7.05 4.49 -2.83
C SER A 23 -6.10 3.67 -3.72
N SER A 24 -6.28 3.71 -5.04
CA SER A 24 -5.55 2.90 -6.01
C SER A 24 -4.10 3.36 -6.20
N PRO A 25 -3.14 2.44 -6.45
CA PRO A 25 -1.74 2.80 -6.75
C PRO A 25 -1.62 3.53 -8.09
N ASN A 26 -2.62 3.40 -8.96
CA ASN A 26 -2.68 4.07 -10.26
C ASN A 26 -3.10 5.54 -10.14
N ASN A 27 -3.51 5.99 -8.95
CA ASN A 27 -3.66 7.41 -8.67
C ASN A 27 -2.28 7.99 -8.36
N TYR A 28 -1.93 9.09 -9.02
CA TYR A 28 -0.64 9.76 -8.84
C TYR A 28 -0.38 10.14 -7.38
N GLU A 29 -1.41 10.50 -6.63
CA GLU A 29 -1.30 10.80 -5.18
C GLU A 29 -0.80 9.61 -4.35
N ASN A 30 -1.02 8.37 -4.81
CA ASN A 30 -0.54 7.14 -4.16
C ASN A 30 0.70 6.55 -4.84
N SER A 31 1.06 7.03 -6.03
CA SER A 31 2.12 6.47 -6.86
C SER A 31 3.49 6.63 -6.19
N PRO A 32 4.40 5.63 -6.28
CA PRO A 32 5.78 5.77 -5.80
C PRO A 32 6.60 6.80 -6.60
N HIS A 33 6.10 7.25 -7.77
CA HIS A 33 6.73 8.31 -8.56
C HIS A 33 6.37 9.72 -8.10
N ASN A 34 5.41 9.86 -7.18
CA ASN A 34 5.15 11.11 -6.49
C ASN A 34 6.25 11.33 -5.45
N PHE A 35 6.83 12.53 -5.42
CA PHE A 35 7.90 12.90 -4.49
C PHE A 35 7.53 12.56 -3.04
N GLU A 36 6.30 12.87 -2.62
CA GLU A 36 5.79 12.62 -1.26
C GLU A 36 5.73 11.13 -0.88
N ASN A 37 5.75 10.23 -1.86
CA ASN A 37 5.73 8.78 -1.64
C ASN A 37 7.08 8.12 -1.89
N SER A 38 8.09 8.87 -2.35
CA SER A 38 9.39 8.33 -2.74
C SER A 38 10.45 8.62 -1.69
N SER A 39 11.54 7.84 -1.69
CA SER A 39 12.72 8.06 -0.84
C SER A 39 13.55 9.29 -1.22
N ALA A 40 13.22 9.96 -2.33
CA ALA A 40 13.76 11.29 -2.64
C ALA A 40 13.26 12.35 -1.65
N ASN A 41 12.08 12.14 -1.04
CA ASN A 41 11.67 12.93 0.13
C ASN A 41 12.47 12.45 1.36
N TYR A 42 13.15 13.38 2.03
CA TYR A 42 13.99 13.06 3.19
C TYR A 42 13.25 12.34 4.32
N ASN A 43 11.96 12.63 4.55
CA ASN A 43 11.16 11.92 5.56
C ASN A 43 11.02 10.43 5.25
N ASN A 44 10.96 10.08 3.97
CA ASN A 44 10.89 8.72 3.45
C ASN A 44 12.27 8.08 3.24
N SER A 45 13.36 8.83 3.37
CA SER A 45 14.69 8.38 2.99
C SER A 45 15.28 7.41 4.00
N PRO A 46 16.05 6.39 3.58
CA PRO A 46 16.80 5.53 4.50
C PRO A 46 17.92 6.31 5.24
N HIS A 47 18.29 7.49 4.75
CA HIS A 47 19.27 8.37 5.39
C HIS A 47 18.68 9.24 6.52
N ASN A 48 17.36 9.19 6.72
CA ASN A 48 16.74 9.80 7.87
C ASN A 48 17.02 8.97 9.12
N PHE A 49 17.52 9.60 10.18
CA PHE A 49 17.83 8.92 11.43
C PHE A 49 16.61 8.22 12.05
N ASP A 50 15.41 8.77 11.86
CA ASP A 50 14.18 8.16 12.34
C ASP A 50 13.85 6.83 11.63
N ASN A 51 14.37 6.61 10.42
CA ASN A 51 14.18 5.38 9.66
C ASN A 51 15.35 4.38 9.89
N SER A 52 16.34 4.76 10.69
CA SER A 52 17.58 4.01 10.85
C SER A 52 17.45 2.84 11.84
N PRO A 53 18.02 1.66 11.55
CA PRO A 53 18.10 0.55 12.51
C PRO A 53 18.94 0.88 13.75
N ASN A 54 19.76 1.93 13.69
CA ASN A 54 20.62 2.35 14.81
C ASN A 54 19.89 3.25 15.82
N LYS A 55 18.66 3.70 15.53
CA LYS A 55 17.87 4.50 16.47
C LYS A 55 17.30 3.58 17.55
N TYR A 56 17.69 3.81 18.80
CA TYR A 56 17.15 3.08 19.93
C TYR A 56 15.64 3.29 20.04
N GLY A 57 14.88 2.21 20.22
CA GLY A 57 13.41 2.27 20.29
C GLY A 57 12.76 2.72 18.99
N ASN A 58 13.34 2.39 17.82
CA ASN A 58 12.74 2.72 16.54
C ASN A 58 11.49 1.88 16.25
N ASP A 59 10.34 2.55 16.23
CA ASP A 59 9.02 1.99 15.94
C ASP A 59 8.68 1.93 14.45
N ARG A 60 9.54 2.51 13.59
CA ARG A 60 9.36 2.48 12.12
C ARG A 60 9.89 1.21 11.48
N LEU A 61 10.76 0.44 12.13
CA LEU A 61 11.40 -0.72 11.50
C LEU A 61 10.40 -1.87 11.31
N THR A 62 10.42 -2.46 10.12
CA THR A 62 9.71 -3.72 9.85
C THR A 62 10.65 -4.90 10.04
N HIS A 63 10.13 -6.02 10.54
CA HIS A 63 10.92 -7.20 10.84
C HIS A 63 10.31 -8.46 10.25
N ASP A 64 11.15 -9.42 9.89
CA ASP A 64 10.71 -10.77 9.57
C ASP A 64 10.37 -11.58 10.85
N ASN A 65 9.94 -12.83 10.66
CA ASN A 65 9.60 -13.74 11.77
C ASN A 65 10.81 -14.13 12.65
N ALA A 66 12.04 -13.90 12.18
CA ALA A 66 13.27 -14.13 12.93
C ALA A 66 13.76 -12.88 13.66
N GLY A 67 13.08 -11.73 13.49
CA GLY A 67 13.44 -10.45 14.09
C GLY A 67 14.51 -9.68 13.32
N ASN A 68 14.84 -10.06 12.08
CA ASN A 68 15.75 -9.28 11.24
C ASN A 68 15.00 -8.10 10.63
N VAL A 69 15.67 -6.95 10.52
CA VAL A 69 15.11 -5.76 9.87
C VAL A 69 14.94 -6.02 8.37
N THR A 70 13.72 -5.85 7.87
CA THR A 70 13.35 -6.02 6.46
C THR A 70 13.03 -4.71 5.75
N GLY A 71 13.00 -3.60 6.48
CA GLY A 71 12.63 -2.29 5.94
C GLY A 71 12.12 -1.35 7.02
N TYR A 72 11.35 -0.34 6.60
CA TYR A 72 10.74 0.63 7.51
C TYR A 72 9.42 1.19 6.97
N ALA A 73 8.60 1.70 7.88
CA ALA A 73 7.29 2.26 7.65
C ALA A 73 7.28 3.75 8.03
N VAL A 74 6.86 4.60 7.10
CA VAL A 74 6.80 6.06 7.27
C VAL A 74 5.35 6.51 7.20
N PRO A 75 4.76 6.99 8.30
CA PRO A 75 3.43 7.59 8.29
C PRO A 75 3.39 8.81 7.37
N LYS A 76 2.27 8.99 6.66
CA LYS A 76 2.03 10.19 5.84
C LYS A 76 1.23 11.21 6.62
N ASP A 77 1.49 12.50 6.37
CA ASP A 77 0.78 13.60 7.02
C ASP A 77 -0.73 13.62 6.71
N ASN A 78 -1.12 13.14 5.53
CA ASN A 78 -2.51 13.02 5.12
C ASN A 78 -3.19 11.72 5.60
N GLY A 79 -2.50 10.91 6.42
CA GLY A 79 -2.97 9.60 6.84
C GLY A 79 -2.49 8.47 5.93
N GLY A 80 -2.40 7.27 6.49
CA GLY A 80 -1.79 6.12 5.82
C GLY A 80 -0.27 6.04 6.02
N VAL A 81 0.38 5.15 5.28
CA VAL A 81 1.77 4.74 5.52
C VAL A 81 2.46 4.40 4.21
N ASN A 82 3.72 4.76 4.06
CA ASN A 82 4.61 4.21 3.02
C ASN A 82 5.51 3.13 3.63
N PHE A 83 5.70 2.03 2.93
CA PHE A 83 6.63 0.97 3.33
C PHE A 83 7.81 0.96 2.36
N PHE A 84 9.02 0.92 2.91
CA PHE A 84 10.26 0.90 2.15
C PHE A 84 11.10 -0.31 2.56
N ASP A 85 11.89 -0.81 1.62
CA ASP A 85 13.00 -1.71 1.93
C ASP A 85 14.16 -0.91 2.59
N PRO A 86 15.23 -1.58 3.06
CA PRO A 86 16.36 -0.90 3.69
C PRO A 86 17.15 0.05 2.75
N HIS A 87 16.98 -0.08 1.43
CA HIS A 87 17.64 0.76 0.42
C HIS A 87 16.81 1.99 0.04
N GLY A 88 15.56 2.08 0.49
CA GLY A 88 14.66 3.19 0.17
C GLY A 88 13.78 2.95 -1.05
N ASP A 89 13.69 1.72 -1.55
CA ASP A 89 12.71 1.36 -2.56
C ASP A 89 11.35 1.14 -1.89
N ARG A 90 10.30 1.81 -2.39
CA ARG A 90 8.95 1.66 -1.84
C ARG A 90 8.38 0.30 -2.21
N THR A 91 8.09 -0.52 -1.21
CA THR A 91 7.58 -1.89 -1.34
C THR A 91 6.07 -1.98 -1.19
N GLY A 92 5.43 -0.96 -0.60
CA GLY A 92 3.98 -0.91 -0.43
C GLY A 92 3.50 0.38 0.20
N TYR A 93 2.18 0.47 0.40
CA TYR A 93 1.58 1.59 1.11
C TYR A 93 0.19 1.25 1.66
N LEU A 94 -0.23 2.02 2.65
CA LEU A 94 -1.62 2.17 3.05
C LEU A 94 -2.12 3.52 2.54
N PRO A 95 -3.24 3.57 1.80
CA PRO A 95 -3.84 4.83 1.39
C PRO A 95 -4.37 5.61 2.62
N PRO A 96 -4.59 6.93 2.49
CA PRO A 96 -5.28 7.70 3.52
C PRO A 96 -6.65 7.09 3.83
N THR A 97 -7.01 7.03 5.11
CA THR A 97 -8.41 6.82 5.52
C THR A 97 -9.23 8.05 5.12
N GLN A 98 -10.28 7.83 4.32
CA GLN A 98 -11.25 8.86 3.90
C GLN A 98 -12.22 9.21 5.02
#